data_AF-A0A4Y2G6E6-F1
#
_entry.id   AF-A0A4Y2G6E6-F1
#
_cell.length_a   1.000
_cell.length_b   1.000
_cell.length_c   1.000
_cell.angle_alpha   90.00
_cell.angle_beta   90.00
_cell.angle_gamma   90.00
#
_symmetry.space_group_name_H-M   'P 1'
#
loop_
_entity.id
_entity.type
_entity.pdbx_description
1 polymer ?
#
loop_
_entity_poly.entity_id
_entity_poly.type
_entity_poly.pdbx_seq_one_letter_code
_entity_poly.pdbx_strand_id
1 'polypeptide(L)'
;MHEIVAKCLMHVPCGIDNPGAPCMEAGKCKKMFPKEFRTETIMNVSVYPLYRRRPGETAFVRGREMDNRFVVPYNPYVLLKYNAHINVEVCTSLRAVKYI
;
A
#
# COMPACT_ATOMS: atom_id res chain seq x y z
N MET A 1 16.84 -0.72 3.71
CA MET A 1 15.39 -0.52 3.94
C MET A 1 14.60 -0.42 2.64
N HIS A 2 14.97 0.49 1.72
CA HIS A 2 14.29 0.67 0.42
C HIS A 2 14.19 -0.62 -0.40
N GLU A 3 15.23 -1.47 -0.41
CA GLU A 3 15.23 -2.74 -1.14
C GLU A 3 14.16 -3.72 -0.65
N ILE A 4 13.99 -3.88 0.67
CA ILE A 4 12.97 -4.77 1.24
C ILE A 4 11.57 -4.24 0.94
N VAL A 5 11.37 -2.91 0.99
CA VAL A 5 10.10 -2.29 0.61
C VAL A 5 9.79 -2.56 -0.86
N ALA A 6 10.75 -2.33 -1.76
CA ALA A 6 10.59 -2.57 -3.19
C ALA A 6 10.28 -4.03 -3.52
N LYS A 7 10.94 -4.97 -2.82
CA LYS A 7 10.78 -6.41 -3.02
C LYS A 7 9.48 -6.95 -2.45
N CYS A 8 9.13 -6.55 -1.22
CA CYS A 8 8.05 -7.17 -0.47
C CYS A 8 6.78 -6.32 -0.49
N LEU A 9 6.88 -5.01 -0.25
CA LEU A 9 5.75 -4.14 0.09
C LEU A 9 5.20 -3.31 -1.06
N MET A 10 5.68 -3.53 -2.28
CA MET A 10 5.12 -2.88 -3.45
C MET A 10 3.91 -3.66 -3.93
N HIS A 11 2.78 -2.95 -4.07
CA HIS A 11 1.64 -3.51 -4.74
C HIS A 11 2.02 -3.87 -6.18
N VAL A 12 1.75 -5.11 -6.56
CA VAL A 12 1.98 -5.59 -7.93
C VAL A 12 1.19 -4.71 -8.90
N PRO A 13 1.71 -4.43 -10.11
CA PRO A 13 0.92 -3.74 -11.14
C PRO A 13 -0.48 -4.34 -11.28
N CYS A 14 -1.47 -3.46 -11.34
CA CYS A 14 -2.89 -3.75 -11.46
C CYS A 14 -3.56 -2.65 -12.27
N GLY A 15 -4.85 -2.77 -12.56
CA GLY A 15 -5.57 -1.80 -13.38
C GLY A 15 -5.39 -2.12 -14.86
N ILE A 16 -5.16 -1.08 -15.65
CA ILE A 16 -4.92 -1.22 -17.10
C ILE A 16 -3.67 -2.06 -17.36
N ASP A 17 -2.64 -1.91 -16.52
CA ASP A 17 -1.37 -2.61 -16.67
C ASP A 17 -1.47 -4.11 -16.36
N ASN A 18 -2.46 -4.53 -15.57
CA ASN A 18 -2.73 -5.93 -15.30
C ASN A 18 -4.20 -6.13 -14.84
N PRO A 19 -5.13 -6.27 -15.80
CA PRO A 19 -6.55 -6.44 -15.50
C PRO A 19 -6.88 -7.74 -14.78
N GLY A 20 -6.01 -8.76 -14.92
CA GLY A 20 -6.15 -10.07 -14.28
C GLY A 20 -5.56 -10.16 -12.87
N ALA A 21 -5.06 -9.05 -12.30
CA ALA A 21 -4.49 -9.08 -10.95
C ALA A 21 -5.55 -9.49 -9.91
N PRO A 22 -5.22 -10.30 -8.89
CA PRO A 22 -6.19 -10.76 -7.87
C PRO A 22 -6.88 -9.64 -7.08
N CYS A 23 -6.32 -8.43 -7.10
CA CYS A 23 -6.91 -7.26 -6.47
C CYS A 23 -7.97 -6.54 -7.32
N MET A 24 -8.16 -6.95 -8.58
CA MET A 24 -9.08 -6.32 -9.53
C MET A 24 -10.51 -6.82 -9.31
N GLU A 25 -11.44 -5.88 -9.26
CA GLU A 25 -12.87 -6.13 -9.14
C GLU A 25 -13.62 -5.06 -9.93
N ALA A 26 -14.53 -5.46 -10.84
CA ALA A 26 -15.26 -4.55 -11.73
C ALA A 26 -14.36 -3.51 -12.47
N GLY A 27 -13.18 -3.95 -12.93
CA GLY A 27 -12.23 -3.10 -13.66
C GLY A 27 -11.44 -2.10 -12.79
N LYS A 28 -11.58 -2.14 -11.46
CA LYS A 28 -10.85 -1.28 -10.52
C LYS A 28 -10.09 -2.11 -9.50
N CYS A 29 -8.96 -1.58 -9.01
CA CYS A 29 -8.28 -2.21 -7.88
C CYS A 29 -9.13 -2.01 -6.62
N LYS A 30 -9.59 -3.11 -6.01
CA LYS A 30 -10.36 -3.11 -4.75
C LYS A 30 -9.61 -2.40 -3.61
N LYS A 31 -8.28 -2.47 -3.62
CA LYS A 31 -7.40 -1.81 -2.66
C LYS A 31 -7.09 -0.35 -3.02
N MET A 32 -7.65 0.17 -4.12
CA MET A 32 -7.50 1.55 -4.59
C MET A 32 -6.03 1.95 -4.83
N PHE A 33 -5.27 1.11 -5.55
CA PHE A 33 -3.94 1.45 -6.03
C PHE A 33 -3.97 1.99 -7.48
N PRO A 34 -3.09 2.93 -7.85
CA PRO A 34 -2.17 3.66 -6.96
C PRO A 34 -2.91 4.57 -5.98
N LYS A 35 -2.34 4.75 -4.78
CA LYS A 35 -2.86 5.71 -3.80
C LYS A 35 -2.59 7.14 -4.26
N GLU A 36 -3.43 8.09 -3.86
CA GLU A 36 -3.17 9.50 -4.12
C GLU A 36 -1.98 10.01 -3.30
N PHE A 37 -1.26 11.01 -3.84
CA PHE A 37 -0.31 11.78 -3.05
C PHE A 37 -1.06 12.61 -1.99
N ARG A 38 -0.47 12.69 -0.80
CA ARG A 38 -0.98 13.51 0.31
C ARG A 38 0.18 14.12 1.07
N THR A 39 0.02 15.39 1.44
CA THR A 39 1.01 16.15 2.22
C THR A 39 0.98 15.81 3.71
N GLU A 40 -0.11 15.25 4.20
CA GLU A 40 -0.31 14.86 5.61
C GLU A 40 -1.14 13.57 5.75
N THR A 41 -1.08 12.95 6.93
CA THR A 41 -1.89 11.78 7.26
C THR A 41 -3.21 12.24 7.86
N ILE A 42 -4.33 11.82 7.27
CA ILE A 42 -5.68 12.19 7.73
C ILE A 42 -6.35 10.98 8.36
N MET A 43 -6.77 11.14 9.61
CA MET A 43 -7.64 10.19 10.30
C MET A 43 -9.06 10.42 9.81
N ASN A 44 -9.50 9.66 8.80
CA ASN A 44 -10.86 9.78 8.27
C ASN A 44 -11.84 9.03 9.18
N VAL A 45 -13.13 9.42 9.12
CA VAL A 45 -14.29 8.68 9.67
C VAL A 45 -14.44 7.30 8.99
N SER A 46 -13.84 7.15 7.80
CA SER A 46 -13.62 5.85 7.17
C SER A 46 -12.75 4.94 8.05
N VAL A 47 -12.93 3.63 7.88
CA VAL A 47 -12.33 2.53 8.66
C VAL A 47 -10.78 2.61 8.74
N TYR A 48 -10.15 3.25 7.75
CA TYR A 48 -8.68 3.32 7.62
C TYR A 48 -8.18 4.76 7.39
N PRO A 49 -7.01 5.12 7.95
CA PRO A 49 -6.38 6.41 7.76
C PRO A 49 -5.82 6.57 6.34
N LEU A 50 -5.78 7.82 5.91
CA LEU A 50 -5.23 8.23 4.64
C LEU A 50 -3.81 8.75 4.86
N TYR A 51 -2.82 7.89 4.66
CA TYR A 51 -1.42 8.20 4.95
C TYR A 51 -0.82 9.27 4.02
N ARG A 52 0.08 10.09 4.58
CA ARG A 52 0.96 10.99 3.84
C ARG A 52 1.79 10.24 2.80
N ARG A 53 1.80 10.72 1.55
CA ARG A 53 2.63 10.22 0.43
C ARG A 53 3.12 11.41 -0.38
N ARG A 54 4.43 11.70 -0.36
CA ARG A 54 5.03 12.80 -1.12
C ARG A 54 5.60 12.27 -2.45
N PRO A 55 5.50 13.00 -3.56
CA PRO A 55 6.27 12.70 -4.76
C PRO A 55 7.76 12.63 -4.41
N GLY A 56 8.50 11.74 -5.09
CA GLY A 56 9.91 11.52 -4.78
C GLY A 56 10.43 10.31 -5.54
N GLU A 57 11.21 9.49 -4.84
CA GLU A 57 11.90 8.33 -5.41
C GLU A 57 10.95 7.29 -6.01
N THR A 58 11.40 6.72 -7.12
CA THR A 58 10.82 5.57 -7.80
C THR A 58 11.69 4.33 -7.62
N ALA A 59 11.09 3.16 -7.79
CA ALA A 59 11.79 1.89 -7.82
C ALA A 59 11.28 1.06 -8.99
N PHE A 60 12.17 0.29 -9.62
CA PHE A 60 11.80 -0.64 -10.68
C PHE A 60 11.28 -1.95 -10.06
N VAL A 61 9.99 -2.20 -10.20
CA VAL A 61 9.30 -3.34 -9.59
C VAL A 61 8.59 -4.12 -10.69
N ARG A 62 8.98 -5.39 -10.88
CA ARG A 62 8.32 -6.33 -11.81
C ARG A 62 8.15 -5.77 -13.24
N GLY A 63 9.19 -5.12 -13.77
CA GLY A 63 9.18 -4.59 -15.14
C GLY A 63 8.60 -3.18 -15.28
N ARG A 64 8.24 -2.51 -14.19
CA ARG A 64 7.67 -1.16 -14.20
C ARG A 64 8.34 -0.25 -13.19
N GLU A 65 8.54 1.00 -13.56
CA GLU A 65 8.90 2.06 -12.61
C GLU A 65 7.68 2.47 -11.77
N MET A 66 7.80 2.35 -10.45
CA MET A 66 6.71 2.60 -9.51
C MET A 66 7.19 3.53 -8.40
N ASP A 67 6.36 4.49 -8.02
CA ASP A 67 6.64 5.38 -6.90
C ASP A 67 5.99 4.89 -5.59
N ASN A 68 6.14 5.68 -4.54
CA ASN A 68 5.60 5.36 -3.23
C ASN A 68 4.06 5.29 -3.17
N ARG A 69 3.31 5.59 -4.23
CA ARG A 69 1.84 5.41 -4.26
C ARG A 69 1.43 3.94 -4.28
N PHE A 70 2.35 3.06 -4.66
CA PHE A 70 2.13 1.61 -4.69
C PHE A 70 2.59 0.89 -3.42
N VAL A 71 3.21 1.59 -2.48
CA VAL A 71 3.66 0.99 -1.21
C VAL A 71 2.46 0.62 -0.33
N VAL A 72 2.38 -0.65 0.06
CA VAL A 72 1.44 -1.17 1.05
C VAL A 72 1.83 -0.65 2.44
N PRO A 73 0.89 -0.21 3.29
CA PRO A 73 1.19 0.24 4.66
C PRO A 73 1.97 -0.80 5.47
N TYR A 74 3.00 -0.36 6.19
CA TYR A 74 3.85 -1.25 6.96
C TYR A 74 4.42 -0.55 8.19
N ASN A 75 4.90 -1.35 9.14
CA ASN A 75 5.71 -0.88 10.25
C ASN A 75 7.19 -1.20 9.96
N PRO A 76 8.08 -0.19 9.87
CA PRO A 76 9.52 -0.38 9.66
C PRO A 76 10.18 -1.41 10.57
N TYR A 77 9.85 -1.39 11.87
CA TYR A 77 10.42 -2.30 12.86
C TYR A 77 10.03 -3.76 12.56
N VAL A 78 8.75 -4.00 12.28
CA VAL A 78 8.22 -5.34 11.98
C VAL A 78 8.78 -5.85 10.65
N LEU A 79 8.86 -4.99 9.63
CA LEU A 79 9.45 -5.34 8.34
C LEU A 79 10.91 -5.78 8.48
N LEU A 80 11.72 -5.00 9.20
CA LEU A 80 13.14 -5.30 9.39
C LEU A 80 13.35 -6.55 10.26
N LYS A 81 12.51 -6.75 11.28
CA LYS A 81 12.61 -7.91 12.18
C LYS A 81 12.31 -9.23 11.48
N TYR A 82 11.33 -9.26 10.59
CA TYR A 82 10.86 -10.52 9.97
C TYR A 82 11.21 -10.67 8.48
N ASN A 83 11.71 -9.61 7.83
CA ASN A 83 12.07 -9.59 6.40
C ASN A 83 10.98 -10.20 5.49
N ALA A 84 9.71 -9.88 5.78
CA ALA A 84 8.55 -10.50 5.16
C ALA A 84 7.53 -9.44 4.71
N HIS A 85 6.62 -9.83 3.81
CA HIS A 85 5.49 -8.99 3.41
C HIS A 85 4.45 -8.95 4.54
N ILE A 86 4.56 -7.93 5.39
CA ILE A 86 3.67 -7.71 6.52
C ILE A 86 2.96 -6.36 6.35
N ASN A 87 1.64 -6.43 6.17
CA ASN A 87 0.78 -5.25 6.16
C ASN A 87 0.42 -4.87 7.59
N VAL A 88 0.62 -3.60 7.96
CA VAL A 88 0.22 -3.08 9.27
C VAL A 88 -0.65 -1.85 9.04
N GLU A 89 -1.91 -1.94 9.46
CA GLU A 89 -2.90 -0.89 9.28
C GLU A 89 -3.37 -0.38 10.65
N VAL A 90 -3.42 0.94 10.80
CA VAL A 90 -4.02 1.57 11.98
C VAL A 90 -5.52 1.62 11.77
N CYS A 91 -6.30 0.99 12.65
CA CYS A 91 -7.76 1.04 12.59
C CYS A 91 -8.27 2.20 13.43
N THR A 92 -9.10 3.08 12.85
CA THR A 92 -9.63 4.28 13.55
C THR A 92 -10.97 4.03 14.24
N SER A 93 -11.65 2.90 13.97
CA SER A 93 -12.95 2.58 14.55
C SER A 93 -13.02 1.13 15.06
N LEU A 94 -13.76 0.92 16.16
CA LEU A 94 -14.04 -0.42 16.71
C LEU A 94 -14.81 -1.31 15.71
N ARG A 95 -15.56 -0.72 14.77
CA ARG A 95 -16.26 -1.46 13.70
C ARG A 95 -15.30 -2.14 12.71
N ALA A 96 -14.04 -1.70 12.63
CA ALA A 96 -13.00 -2.31 11.81
C ALA A 96 -12.48 -3.65 12.40
N VAL A 97 -12.59 -3.81 13.72
CA VAL A 97 -11.99 -4.91 14.50
C VAL A 97 -13.02 -6.01 14.70
N LYS A 98 -13.74 -6.39 13.65
CA LYS A 98 -14.77 -7.44 13.75
C LYS A 98 -14.18 -8.86 13.76
N TYR A 99 -12.90 -9.01 13.36
CA TYR A 99 -12.24 -10.30 13.19
C TYR A 99 -10.75 -10.25 13.56
N ILE A 100 -10.43 -9.76 14.76
CA ILE A 100 -9.16 -10.08 15.45
C ILE A 100 -9.48 -11.11 16.53
#